data_AF-T1D032-F1
#
_entry.id   AF-T1D032-F1
#
_cell.length_a   1.000
_cell.length_b   1.000
_cell.length_c   1.000
_cell.angle_alpha   90.00
_cell.angle_beta   90.00
_cell.angle_gamma   90.00
#
_symmetry.space_group_name_H-M   'P 1'
#
loop_
_entity.id
_entity.type
_entity.pdbx_description
1 polymer ?
#
loop_
_entity_poly.entity_id
_entity_poly.type
_entity_poly.pdbx_seq_one_letter_code
_entity_poly.pdbx_strand_id
1 'polypeptide(L)'
;MLAAALIFIATLVLVIWQPRGLGIGWSALGGAALALATGVIQWHDIPVVWHIIWDATFTFVGLIIISLVLDEAGFFHWAALHVARWGGGRGRLSVSADRAAGRGDRGVFRQRRRGA
;
A
#
# COMPACT_ATOMS: atom_id res chain seq x y z
N MET A 1 -19.63 -28.43 6.74
CA MET A 1 -18.64 -28.10 5.69
C MET A 1 -19.17 -27.03 4.74
N LEU A 2 -20.22 -27.30 3.96
CA LEU A 2 -20.80 -26.31 3.03
C LEU A 2 -21.34 -25.04 3.70
N ALA A 3 -22.05 -25.17 4.83
CA ALA A 3 -22.58 -24.02 5.57
C ALA A 3 -21.47 -23.08 6.10
N ALA A 4 -20.39 -23.65 6.66
CA ALA A 4 -19.24 -22.87 7.13
C ALA A 4 -18.53 -22.13 5.98
N ALA A 5 -18.37 -22.78 4.81
CA ALA A 5 -17.78 -22.15 3.63
C ALA A 5 -18.64 -21.00 3.09
N LEU A 6 -19.97 -21.14 3.10
CA LEU A 6 -20.91 -20.10 2.65
C LEU A 6 -20.86 -18.86 3.55
N ILE A 7 -20.76 -19.05 4.86
CA ILE A 7 -20.63 -17.98 5.84
C ILE A 7 -19.25 -17.31 5.78
N PHE A 8 -18.19 -18.08 5.54
CA PHE A 8 -16.83 -17.56 5.32
C PHE A 8 -16.76 -16.68 4.07
N ILE A 9 -17.39 -17.10 2.98
CA ILE A 9 -17.46 -16.31 1.74
C ILE A 9 -18.31 -15.05 1.97
N ALA A 10 -19.44 -15.15 2.66
CA ALA A 10 -20.26 -13.98 2.98
C ALA A 10 -19.51 -12.94 3.84
N THR A 11 -18.70 -13.40 4.81
CA THR A 11 -17.85 -12.51 5.63
C THR A 11 -16.71 -11.90 4.83
N LEU A 12 -16.04 -12.65 3.94
CA LEU A 12 -15.05 -12.11 3.00
C LEU A 12 -15.64 -11.05 2.08
N VAL A 13 -16.83 -11.31 1.52
CA VAL A 13 -17.54 -10.36 0.64
C VAL A 13 -17.89 -9.08 1.41
N LEU A 14 -18.35 -9.20 2.67
CA LEU A 14 -18.68 -8.03 3.49
C LEU A 14 -17.45 -7.21 3.89
N VAL A 15 -16.31 -7.88 4.13
CA VAL A 15 -15.03 -7.23 4.46
C VAL A 15 -14.44 -6.53 3.23
N ILE A 16 -14.51 -7.15 2.05
CA ILE A 16 -14.02 -6.56 0.79
C ILE A 16 -14.94 -5.43 0.33
N TRP A 17 -16.26 -5.59 0.49
CA TRP A 17 -17.27 -4.59 0.13
C TRP A 17 -17.45 -3.53 1.22
N GLN A 18 -16.33 -3.09 1.80
CA GLN A 18 -16.22 -2.11 2.89
C GLN A 18 -17.21 -0.94 2.70
N PRO A 19 -18.41 -0.98 3.34
CA PRO A 19 -19.44 -0.02 3.03
C PRO A 19 -19.21 1.21 3.92
N ARG A 20 -18.82 2.31 3.26
CA ARG A 20 -18.62 3.66 3.82
C ARG A 20 -17.44 3.82 4.75
N GLY A 21 -16.33 4.35 4.23
CA GLY A 21 -15.40 5.34 4.84
C GLY A 21 -14.83 5.11 6.25
N LEU A 22 -15.23 4.06 6.94
CA LEU A 22 -14.83 3.67 8.28
C LEU A 22 -13.50 2.97 8.14
N GLY A 23 -12.53 3.39 8.96
CA GLY A 23 -11.20 2.79 8.99
C GLY A 23 -11.28 1.27 9.04
N ILE A 24 -10.30 0.61 8.43
CA ILE A 24 -10.23 -0.85 8.27
C ILE A 24 -10.47 -1.58 9.61
N GLY A 25 -10.03 -1.00 10.73
CA GLY A 25 -10.26 -1.54 12.07
C GLY A 25 -11.71 -1.50 12.58
N TRP A 26 -12.49 -0.47 12.24
CA TRP A 26 -13.89 -0.34 12.70
C TRP A 26 -14.81 -1.33 11.99
N SER A 27 -14.60 -1.54 10.70
CA SER A 27 -15.33 -2.56 9.93
C SER A 27 -14.94 -3.98 10.37
N ALA A 28 -13.65 -4.23 10.67
CA ALA A 28 -13.20 -5.51 11.22
C ALA A 28 -13.80 -5.80 12.60
N LEU A 29 -13.80 -4.81 13.52
CA LEU A 29 -14.41 -4.95 14.84
C LEU A 29 -15.93 -5.20 14.75
N GLY A 30 -16.63 -4.47 13.88
CA GLY A 30 -18.05 -4.69 13.64
C GLY A 30 -18.36 -6.07 13.04
N GLY A 31 -17.55 -6.53 12.10
CA GLY A 31 -17.64 -7.87 11.53
C GLY A 31 -17.38 -8.98 12.55
N ALA A 32 -16.38 -8.82 13.41
CA ALA A 32 -16.08 -9.77 14.49
C ALA A 32 -17.21 -9.83 15.53
N ALA A 33 -17.76 -8.68 15.92
CA ALA A 33 -18.88 -8.60 16.85
C ALA A 33 -20.14 -9.28 16.30
N LEU A 34 -20.47 -9.04 15.02
CA LEU A 34 -21.58 -9.72 14.34
C LEU A 34 -21.35 -11.21 14.19
N ALA A 35 -20.12 -11.65 13.88
CA ALA A 35 -19.76 -13.06 13.77
C ALA A 35 -19.83 -13.81 15.12
N LEU A 36 -19.48 -13.15 16.22
CA LEU A 36 -19.69 -13.67 17.58
C LEU A 36 -21.18 -13.74 17.93
N ALA A 37 -21.94 -12.68 17.62
CA ALA A 37 -23.39 -12.63 17.89
C ALA A 37 -24.18 -13.66 17.09
N THR A 38 -23.74 -13.98 15.86
CA THR A 38 -24.35 -15.00 15.00
C THR A 38 -23.85 -16.42 15.31
N GLY A 39 -22.93 -16.59 16.27
CA GLY A 39 -22.41 -17.89 16.70
C GLY A 39 -21.47 -18.58 15.72
N VAL A 40 -21.06 -17.86 14.66
CA VAL A 40 -20.16 -18.36 13.60
C VAL A 40 -18.75 -18.54 14.13
N ILE A 41 -18.31 -17.63 15.01
CA ILE A 41 -17.02 -17.68 15.68
C ILE A 41 -17.28 -18.06 17.14
N GLN A 42 -16.58 -19.10 17.61
CA GLN A 42 -16.64 -19.55 18.99
C GLN A 42 -15.58 -18.83 19.81
N TRP A 43 -15.76 -18.74 21.14
CA TRP A 43 -14.76 -18.15 22.03
C TRP A 43 -13.37 -18.80 21.92
N HIS A 44 -13.32 -20.08 21.55
CA HIS A 44 -12.08 -20.82 21.34
C HIS A 44 -11.31 -20.37 20.07
N ASP A 45 -11.96 -19.74 19.11
CA ASP A 45 -11.32 -19.30 17.87
C ASP A 45 -10.52 -17.99 18.07
N ILE A 46 -10.87 -17.20 19.09
CA ILE A 46 -10.23 -15.90 19.36
C ILE A 46 -8.73 -16.06 19.69
N PRO A 47 -8.31 -16.96 20.62
CA PRO A 47 -6.89 -17.20 20.87
C PRO A 47 -6.14 -17.72 19.64
N VAL A 48 -6.77 -18.56 18.82
CA VAL A 48 -6.15 -19.12 17.60
C VAL A 48 -5.83 -18.00 16.61
N VAL A 49 -6.80 -17.12 16.35
CA VAL A 49 -6.61 -15.97 15.47
C VAL A 49 -5.58 -14.99 16.04
N TRP A 50 -5.58 -14.78 17.35
CA TRP A 50 -4.60 -13.94 18.03
C TRP A 50 -3.16 -14.44 17.82
N HIS A 51 -2.91 -15.75 17.96
CA HIS A 51 -1.61 -16.34 17.69
C HIS A 51 -1.16 -16.14 16.23
N ILE A 52 -2.05 -16.38 15.26
CA ILE A 52 -1.74 -16.19 13.83
C ILE A 52 -1.38 -14.73 13.52
N ILE A 53 -2.11 -13.78 14.10
CA ILE A 53 -1.85 -12.34 13.89
C ILE A 53 -0.51 -11.94 14.53
N TRP A 54 -0.18 -12.49 15.70
CA TRP A 54 1.09 -12.23 16.36
C TRP A 54 2.30 -12.71 15.57
N ASP A 55 2.24 -13.89 14.97
CA ASP A 55 3.33 -14.37 14.11
C ASP A 55 3.52 -13.48 12.86
N ALA A 56 2.42 -13.08 12.22
CA ALA A 56 2.45 -12.23 11.03
C ALA A 56 2.95 -10.81 11.33
N THR A 57 2.46 -10.20 12.41
CA THR A 57 2.87 -8.84 12.81
C THR A 57 4.30 -8.79 13.31
N PHE A 58 4.80 -9.81 14.01
CA PHE A 58 6.21 -9.89 14.38
C PHE A 58 7.11 -9.92 13.14
N THR A 59 6.71 -10.70 12.12
CA THR A 59 7.42 -10.73 10.83
C THR A 59 7.40 -9.35 10.16
N PHE A 60 6.26 -8.67 10.16
CA PHE A 60 6.12 -7.33 9.60
C PHE A 60 7.01 -6.30 10.32
N VAL A 61 7.01 -6.32 11.65
CA VAL A 61 7.91 -5.47 12.46
C VAL A 61 9.37 -5.82 12.19
N GLY A 62 9.71 -7.10 12.08
CA GLY A 62 11.03 -7.56 11.69
C GLY A 62 11.47 -7.03 10.32
N LEU A 63 10.57 -7.06 9.32
CA LEU A 63 10.81 -6.50 8.00
C LEU A 63 11.04 -4.98 8.06
N ILE A 64 10.28 -4.25 8.88
CA ILE A 64 10.50 -2.81 9.10
C ILE A 64 11.88 -2.59 9.72
N ILE A 65 12.23 -3.32 10.77
CA ILE A 65 13.53 -3.20 11.45
C ILE A 65 14.67 -3.51 10.48
N ILE A 66 14.61 -4.62 9.75
CA ILE A 66 15.62 -4.99 8.76
C ILE A 66 15.72 -3.91 7.67
N SER A 67 14.59 -3.38 7.20
CA SER A 67 14.59 -2.28 6.23
C SER A 67 15.28 -1.03 6.78
N LEU A 68 14.99 -0.63 8.03
CA LEU A 68 15.62 0.53 8.67
C LEU A 68 17.13 0.32 8.87
N VAL A 69 17.53 -0.88 9.29
CA VAL A 69 18.95 -1.25 9.46
C VAL A 69 19.68 -1.22 8.11
N LEU A 70 19.08 -1.75 7.05
CA LEU A 70 19.66 -1.70 5.71
C LEU A 70 19.73 -0.27 5.15
N ASP A 71 18.77 0.59 5.49
CA ASP A 71 18.79 2.01 5.13
C ASP A 71 19.95 2.73 5.78
N GLU A 72 20.09 2.60 7.09
CA GLU A 72 21.15 3.24 7.86
C GLU A 72 22.54 2.69 7.50
N ALA A 73 22.63 1.39 7.18
CA ALA A 73 23.87 0.78 6.68
C ALA A 73 24.29 1.30 5.27
N GLY A 74 23.45 2.11 4.62
CA GLY A 74 23.70 2.63 3.27
C GLY A 74 23.54 1.57 2.18
N PHE A 75 22.90 0.44 2.47
CA PHE A 75 22.67 -0.64 1.50
C PHE A 75 21.79 -0.15 0.35
N PHE A 76 20.78 0.68 0.62
CA PHE A 76 19.96 1.27 -0.44
C PHE A 76 20.75 2.22 -1.35
N HIS A 77 21.74 2.94 -0.82
CA HIS A 77 22.61 3.77 -1.65
C HIS A 77 23.52 2.93 -2.55
N TRP A 78 24.13 1.89 -1.99
CA TRP A 78 24.92 0.93 -2.76
C TRP A 78 24.07 0.21 -3.82
N ALA A 79 22.86 -0.23 -3.46
CA ALA A 79 21.92 -0.89 -4.36
C ALA A 79 21.44 0.06 -5.48
N ALA A 80 21.14 1.33 -5.16
CA ALA A 80 20.76 2.33 -6.15
C ALA A 80 21.87 2.58 -7.18
N LEU A 81 23.14 2.67 -6.73
CA LEU A 81 24.29 2.79 -7.62
C LEU A 81 24.52 1.50 -8.44
N HIS A 82 24.31 0.33 -7.85
CA HIS A 82 24.47 -0.95 -8.53
C HIS A 82 23.44 -1.14 -9.64
N VAL A 83 22.16 -0.87 -9.33
CA VAL A 83 21.05 -0.90 -10.30
C VAL A 83 21.24 0.17 -11.37
N ALA A 84 21.70 1.38 -11.01
CA ALA A 84 22.02 2.43 -11.98
C ALA A 84 23.17 2.06 -12.93
N ARG A 85 24.15 1.30 -12.44
CA ARG A 85 25.25 0.75 -13.25
C ARG A 85 24.77 -0.34 -14.20
N TRP A 86 23.85 -1.21 -13.77
CA TRP A 86 23.20 -2.19 -14.66
C TRP A 86 22.25 -1.53 -15.67
N GLY A 87 21.65 -0.40 -15.32
CA GLY A 87 20.73 0.37 -16.17
C GLY A 87 21.37 1.17 -17.32
N GLY A 88 22.70 1.12 -17.50
CA GLY A 88 23.35 1.60 -18.71
C GLY A 88 23.15 3.09 -19.04
N GLY A 89 23.04 3.98 -18.04
CA GLY A 89 23.18 5.43 -18.22
C GLY A 89 22.08 6.19 -18.97
N ARG A 90 20.92 5.57 -19.28
CA ARG A 90 19.86 6.19 -20.11
C ARG A 90 18.86 7.07 -19.36
N GLY A 91 19.02 7.28 -18.05
CA GLY A 91 18.14 8.14 -17.23
C GLY A 91 18.22 9.64 -17.51
N ARG A 92 19.21 10.13 -18.28
CA ARG A 92 19.39 11.56 -18.59
C ARG A 92 18.56 12.08 -19.77
N LEU A 93 17.91 11.21 -20.54
CA LEU A 93 17.12 11.63 -21.71
C LEU A 93 15.68 12.04 -21.36
N SER A 94 15.05 11.47 -20.34
CA SER A 94 13.64 11.81 -20.02
C SER A 94 13.47 13.14 -19.30
N VAL A 95 14.43 13.59 -18.47
CA VAL A 95 14.35 14.90 -17.80
C VAL A 95 14.63 16.06 -18.76
N SER A 96 15.40 15.80 -19.83
CA SER A 96 15.76 16.83 -20.82
C SER A 96 14.64 17.06 -21.83
N ALA A 97 13.81 16.06 -22.12
CA ALA A 97 12.64 16.19 -22.99
C ALA A 97 11.56 17.09 -22.38
N ASP A 98 11.33 16.98 -21.07
CA ASP A 98 10.32 17.80 -20.36
C ASP A 98 10.73 19.28 -20.27
N ARG A 99 12.03 19.58 -20.11
CA ARG A 99 12.55 20.96 -20.17
C ARG A 99 12.54 21.57 -21.58
N ALA A 100 12.56 20.75 -22.63
CA ALA A 100 12.44 21.22 -24.00
C ALA A 100 10.98 21.55 -24.37
N ALA A 101 10.00 20.82 -23.83
CA ALA A 101 8.58 21.07 -24.04
C ALA A 101 8.09 22.39 -23.38
N GLY A 102 8.64 22.77 -22.22
CA GLY A 102 8.27 24.00 -21.51
C GLY A 102 8.86 25.31 -22.09
N ARG A 103 9.61 25.26 -23.19
CA ARG A 103 10.24 26.45 -23.81
C ARG A 103 9.49 26.97 -25.05
N GLY A 104 8.51 26.23 -25.56
CA GLY A 104 7.72 26.61 -26.73
C GLY A 104 6.61 27.65 -26.46
N ASP A 105 6.16 27.81 -25.22
CA ASP A 105 4.96 28.61 -24.91
C ASP A 105 5.25 30.06 -24.43
N ARG A 106 6.52 30.42 -24.25
CA ARG A 106 6.89 31.77 -23.79
C ARG A 106 6.83 32.84 -24.89
N GLY A 107 6.71 32.44 -26.16
CA GLY A 107 6.57 33.36 -27.30
C GLY A 107 5.15 33.90 -27.48
N VAL A 108 4.12 33.09 -27.16
CA VAL A 108 2.72 33.41 -27.46
C VAL A 108 2.13 34.40 -26.45
N PHE A 109 2.51 34.30 -25.17
CA PHE A 109 1.99 35.19 -24.12
C PHE A 109 2.51 36.64 -24.19
N ARG A 110 3.60 36.91 -24.91
CA ARG A 110 4.15 38.27 -25.02
C ARG A 110 3.46 39.10 -26.10
N GLN A 111 2.81 38.48 -27.08
CA GLN A 111 2.13 39.18 -28.17
C GLN A 111 0.71 39.64 -27.78
N ARG A 112 0.07 38.96 -26.80
CA ARG A 112 -1.30 39.29 -26.33
C ARG A 112 -1.38 40.49 -25.37
N ARG A 113 -0.24 41.02 -24.89
CA ARG A 113 -0.19 42.17 -23.95
C ARG A 113 0.18 43.51 -24.60
N ARG A 114 0.29 43.57 -25.94
CA ARG A 114 0.57 44.82 -26.68
C ARG A 114 -0.62 45.34 -27.50
N GLY A 115 -1.79 44.73 -27.37
CA GLY A 115 -2.99 45.10 -28.13
C GLY A 115 -4.21 45.44 -27.27
N ALA A 116 -3.99 45.92 -26.04
CA ALA A 116 -5.04 46.49 -25.17
C ALA A 116 -4.61 47.89 -24.74
#